data_AF-A0A9E1L9W2-F1
#
_entry.id   AF-A0A9E1L9W2-F1
#
_cell.length_a   1.000
_cell.length_b   1.000
_cell.length_c   1.000
_cell.angle_alpha   90.00
_cell.angle_beta   90.00
_cell.angle_gamma   90.00
#
_symmetry.space_group_name_H-M   'P 1'
#
loop_
_entity.id
_entity.type
_entity.pdbx_description
1 polymer ?
#
loop_
_entity_poly.entity_id
_entity_poly.type
_entity_poly.pdbx_seq_one_letter_code
_entity_poly.pdbx_strand_id
1 'polypeptide(L)'
;MTEQESKTQEMLDILIEGGTLPSDHPPLVETLGWFGTYLQADKTERKKIGTVAANKVMIVGVVALIIGVVVIVGLIFLILNTLKAFDGKLTSGLVPPAIHHGIYAEVFAIWLLVFVGFTTLAGLLSIGLASGNAAISLLFVLIAFFGSLIALAWARIRGISFKQICVDIGWTTGRGLMREIFTGFAGYAMTLPILGAGVLITLLLFVVQQLVTGGAGTESFQGTGGGSHPIIVDIADGVWLTRILLVIMAAVAAPVVEETVFRGVLYRQLRSSSCKFPKTLSIICSVFLVSFVFAAIHPQGWIAIPALMGIAVGMNLLREWRGSLIPSMVVHGTSNGIVVSMMILMLS
;
A
#
# COMPACT_ATOMS: atom_id res chain seq x y z
N MET A 1 24.07 -16.11 29.37
CA MET A 1 24.64 -15.41 28.21
C MET A 1 25.19 -16.43 27.25
N THR A 2 24.90 -16.27 25.97
CA THR A 2 25.59 -17.01 24.91
C THR A 2 27.04 -16.51 24.81
N GLU A 3 27.94 -17.30 24.21
CA GLU A 3 29.35 -16.91 24.02
C GLU A 3 29.47 -15.60 23.22
N GLN A 4 28.56 -15.39 22.26
CA GLN A 4 28.48 -14.19 21.43
C GLN A 4 28.05 -12.94 22.21
N GLU A 5 27.10 -13.07 23.14
CA GLU A 5 26.71 -12.00 24.06
C GLU A 5 27.87 -11.61 24.99
N SER A 6 28.64 -12.59 25.47
CA SER A 6 29.80 -12.34 26.33
C SER A 6 30.90 -11.55 25.62
N LYS A 7 31.23 -11.93 24.38
CA LYS A 7 32.20 -11.19 23.56
C LYS A 7 31.71 -9.78 23.23
N THR A 8 30.41 -9.62 22.98
CA THR A 8 29.82 -8.30 22.72
C THR A 8 29.91 -7.39 23.94
N GLN A 9 29.66 -7.93 25.15
CA GLN A 9 29.77 -7.17 26.39
C GLN A 9 31.22 -6.72 26.66
N GLU A 10 32.19 -7.60 26.48
CA GLU A 10 33.62 -7.27 26.65
C GLU A 10 34.06 -6.14 25.70
N MET A 11 33.62 -6.19 24.43
CA MET A 11 33.88 -5.11 23.47
C MET A 11 33.23 -3.78 23.88
N LEU A 12 32.02 -3.81 24.45
CA LEU A 12 31.36 -2.61 24.97
C LEU A 12 32.11 -2.01 26.16
N ASP A 13 32.58 -2.86 27.08
CA ASP A 13 33.32 -2.41 28.27
C ASP A 13 34.63 -1.71 27.87
N ILE A 14 35.38 -2.26 26.89
CA ILE A 14 36.59 -1.63 26.32
C ILE A 14 36.27 -0.24 25.75
N LEU A 15 35.18 -0.11 24.99
CA LEU A 15 34.77 1.16 24.38
C LEU A 15 34.31 2.19 25.42
N ILE A 16 33.62 1.75 26.49
CA ILE A 16 33.17 2.61 27.60
C ILE A 16 34.37 3.18 28.36
N GLU A 17 35.41 2.38 28.57
CA GLU A 17 36.66 2.80 29.21
C GLU A 17 37.53 3.69 28.30
N GLY A 18 37.10 3.96 27.06
CA GLY A 18 37.83 4.78 26.09
C GLY A 18 38.96 4.04 25.37
N GLY A 19 38.99 2.71 25.48
CA GLY A 19 39.92 1.85 24.77
C GLY A 19 39.58 1.68 23.28
N THR A 20 40.54 1.16 22.52
CA THR A 20 40.37 0.80 21.11
C THR A 20 40.17 -0.70 20.98
N LEU A 21 39.18 -1.13 20.19
CA LEU A 21 38.95 -2.54 19.93
C LEU A 21 40.15 -3.18 19.21
N PRO A 22 40.45 -4.47 19.46
CA PRO A 22 41.48 -5.22 18.76
C PRO A 22 41.26 -5.23 17.24
N SER A 23 42.31 -5.25 16.43
CA SER A 23 42.19 -5.19 14.96
C SER A 23 41.42 -6.37 14.32
N ASP A 24 41.26 -7.48 15.04
CA ASP A 24 40.64 -8.74 14.62
C ASP A 24 39.26 -8.98 15.26
N HIS A 25 38.69 -7.97 15.93
CA HIS A 25 37.38 -8.10 16.56
C HIS A 25 36.25 -8.32 15.53
N PRO A 26 35.23 -9.13 15.87
CA PRO A 26 34.06 -9.27 15.01
C PRO A 26 33.30 -7.94 14.90
N PRO A 27 32.67 -7.63 13.75
CA PRO A 27 31.93 -6.39 13.58
C PRO A 27 30.75 -6.30 14.58
N LEU A 28 30.73 -5.27 15.42
CA LEU A 28 29.63 -4.99 16.35
C LEU A 28 28.30 -4.75 15.62
N VAL A 29 28.31 -4.45 14.32
CA VAL A 29 27.10 -4.35 13.52
C VAL A 29 26.33 -5.67 13.45
N GLU A 30 26.99 -6.82 13.55
CA GLU A 30 26.33 -8.13 13.49
C GLU A 30 25.51 -8.43 14.74
N THR A 31 25.91 -7.89 15.90
CA THR A 31 25.22 -8.12 17.18
C THR A 31 24.39 -6.93 17.65
N LEU A 32 24.83 -5.70 17.36
CA LEU A 32 24.20 -4.46 17.84
C LEU A 32 23.58 -3.63 16.70
N GLY A 33 23.64 -4.10 15.46
CA GLY A 33 23.10 -3.41 14.30
C GLY A 33 23.69 -2.00 14.15
N TRP A 34 22.83 -1.03 13.89
CA TRP A 34 23.22 0.37 13.70
C TRP A 34 24.01 0.96 14.89
N PHE A 35 23.70 0.56 16.12
CA PHE A 35 24.43 1.03 17.30
C PHE A 35 25.88 0.54 17.30
N GLY A 36 26.12 -0.68 16.82
CA GLY A 36 27.47 -1.22 16.62
C GLY A 36 28.28 -0.39 15.63
N THR A 37 27.70 -0.05 14.49
CA THR A 37 28.33 0.85 13.49
C THR A 37 28.68 2.21 14.10
N TYR A 38 27.77 2.79 14.88
CA TYR A 38 28.01 4.09 15.53
C TYR A 38 29.13 4.01 16.58
N LEU A 39 29.18 2.93 17.35
CA LEU A 39 30.19 2.69 18.38
C LEU A 39 31.58 2.45 17.79
N GLN A 40 31.69 1.77 16.65
CA GLN A 40 32.97 1.52 15.97
C GLN A 40 33.48 2.71 15.15
N ALA A 41 32.59 3.60 14.71
CA ALA A 41 32.93 4.75 13.88
C ALA A 41 33.91 5.71 14.59
N ASP A 42 34.81 6.32 13.83
CA ASP A 42 35.71 7.35 14.36
C ASP A 42 34.96 8.67 14.66
N LYS A 43 35.64 9.68 15.22
CA LYS A 43 35.00 10.98 15.55
C LYS A 43 34.37 11.67 14.32
N THR A 44 34.98 11.54 13.14
CA THR A 44 34.53 12.17 11.89
C THR A 44 33.33 11.40 11.33
N GLU A 45 33.41 10.08 11.31
CA GLU A 45 32.34 9.18 10.88
C GLU A 45 31.13 9.26 11.79
N ARG A 46 31.30 9.26 13.12
CA ARG A 46 30.20 9.47 14.09
C ARG A 46 29.48 10.78 13.85
N LYS A 47 30.22 11.87 13.55
CA LYS A 47 29.62 13.17 13.23
C LYS A 47 28.81 13.11 11.93
N LYS A 48 29.31 12.39 10.91
CA LYS A 48 28.60 12.18 9.64
C LYS A 48 27.33 11.36 9.85
N ILE A 49 27.42 10.21 10.53
CA ILE A 49 26.29 9.35 10.88
C ILE A 49 25.24 10.13 11.67
N GLY A 50 25.67 10.88 12.69
CA GLY A 50 24.78 11.71 13.50
C GLY A 50 24.05 12.78 12.69
N THR A 51 24.73 13.44 11.75
CA THR A 51 24.12 14.44 10.86
C THR A 51 23.09 13.82 9.93
N VAL A 52 23.41 12.67 9.31
CA VAL A 52 22.48 11.95 8.43
C VAL A 52 21.25 11.47 9.21
N ALA A 53 21.45 10.89 10.39
CA ALA A 53 20.37 10.44 11.26
C ALA A 53 19.47 11.60 11.70
N ALA A 54 20.06 12.72 12.12
CA ALA A 54 19.31 13.93 12.48
C ALA A 54 18.47 14.45 11.30
N ASN A 55 19.01 14.47 10.09
CA ASN A 55 18.26 14.87 8.89
C ASN A 55 17.09 13.92 8.60
N LYS A 56 17.29 12.61 8.71
CA LYS A 56 16.21 11.62 8.53
C LYS A 56 15.09 11.83 9.56
N VAL A 57 15.45 11.96 10.85
CA VAL A 57 14.48 12.21 11.94
C VAL A 57 13.72 13.52 11.71
N MET A 58 14.41 14.58 11.31
CA MET A 58 13.79 15.86 10.96
C MET A 58 12.78 15.72 9.81
N ILE A 59 13.16 15.04 8.72
CA ILE A 59 12.26 14.81 7.57
C ILE A 59 11.03 14.01 8.01
N VAL A 60 11.21 12.90 8.73
CA VAL A 60 10.12 12.06 9.24
C VAL A 60 9.21 12.86 10.18
N GLY A 61 9.79 13.67 11.07
CA GLY A 61 9.03 14.52 12.00
C GLY A 61 8.18 15.56 11.27
N VAL A 62 8.73 16.21 10.24
CA VAL A 62 8.00 17.16 9.39
C VAL A 62 6.88 16.46 8.62
N VAL A 63 7.15 15.31 8.02
CA VAL A 63 6.12 14.53 7.29
C VAL A 63 5.00 14.10 8.24
N ALA A 64 5.33 13.60 9.43
CA ALA A 64 4.36 13.21 10.44
C ALA A 64 3.49 14.40 10.89
N LEU A 65 4.09 15.58 11.08
CA LEU A 65 3.36 16.81 11.40
C LEU A 65 2.39 17.21 10.28
N ILE A 66 2.84 17.17 9.02
CA ILE A 66 1.99 17.46 7.85
C ILE A 66 0.82 16.48 7.80
N ILE A 67 1.09 15.18 7.93
CA ILE A 67 0.03 14.16 7.96
C ILE A 67 -0.94 14.41 9.10
N GLY A 68 -0.46 14.78 10.30
CA GLY A 68 -1.31 15.12 11.45
C GLY A 68 -2.27 16.28 11.16
N VAL A 69 -1.79 17.35 10.54
CA VAL A 69 -2.64 18.47 10.10
C VAL A 69 -3.65 18.02 9.04
N VAL A 70 -3.20 17.23 8.05
CA VAL A 70 -4.07 16.71 6.98
C VAL A 70 -5.15 15.78 7.54
N VAL A 71 -4.88 14.98 8.59
CA VAL A 71 -5.87 14.15 9.29
C VAL A 71 -6.95 15.03 9.92
N ILE A 72 -6.58 16.12 10.60
CA ILE A 72 -7.55 17.02 11.25
C ILE A 72 -8.44 17.68 10.20
N VAL A 73 -7.83 18.25 9.15
CA VAL A 73 -8.56 18.88 8.03
C VAL A 73 -9.46 17.84 7.32
N GLY A 74 -8.92 16.65 7.11
CA GLY A 74 -9.62 15.51 6.52
C GLY A 74 -10.83 15.08 7.34
N LEU A 75 -10.72 15.04 8.67
CA LEU A 75 -11.81 14.71 9.58
C LEU A 75 -12.94 15.74 9.49
N ILE A 76 -12.61 17.03 9.43
CA ILE A 76 -13.62 18.10 9.24
C ILE A 76 -14.35 17.89 7.91
N PHE A 77 -13.64 17.67 6.81
CA PHE A 77 -14.27 17.43 5.51
C PHE A 77 -15.09 16.14 5.48
N LEU A 78 -14.62 15.07 6.13
CA LEU A 78 -15.34 13.80 6.24
C LEU A 78 -16.68 14.00 6.98
N ILE A 79 -16.68 14.73 8.10
CA ILE A 79 -17.89 15.05 8.86
C ILE A 79 -18.86 15.87 7.99
N LEU A 80 -18.38 16.96 7.38
CA LEU A 80 -19.20 17.83 6.56
C LEU A 80 -19.82 17.10 5.34
N ASN A 81 -19.07 16.23 4.68
CA ASN A 81 -19.60 15.45 3.57
C ASN A 81 -20.56 14.35 4.03
N THR A 82 -20.31 13.72 5.18
CA THR A 82 -21.25 12.77 5.80
C THR A 82 -22.58 13.44 6.12
N LEU A 83 -22.57 14.66 6.69
CA LEU A 83 -23.79 15.44 6.94
C LEU A 83 -24.54 15.76 5.63
N LYS A 84 -23.82 16.18 4.59
CA LYS A 84 -24.42 16.39 3.26
C LYS A 84 -24.98 15.12 2.64
N ALA A 85 -24.40 13.96 2.94
CA ALA A 85 -24.93 12.66 2.50
C ALA A 85 -26.26 12.35 3.19
N PHE A 86 -26.37 12.59 4.50
CA PHE A 86 -27.61 12.42 5.26
C PHE A 86 -28.71 13.40 4.83
N ASP A 87 -28.35 14.63 4.47
CA ASP A 87 -29.26 15.62 3.89
C ASP A 87 -29.70 15.28 2.44
N GLY A 88 -29.19 14.21 1.84
CA GLY A 88 -29.45 13.85 0.44
C GLY A 88 -28.79 14.77 -0.60
N LYS A 89 -27.94 15.70 -0.17
CA LYS A 89 -27.22 16.65 -1.04
C LYS A 89 -26.06 16.00 -1.81
N LEU A 90 -25.56 14.85 -1.35
CA LEU A 90 -24.60 14.05 -2.09
C LEU A 90 -25.30 12.94 -2.88
N THR A 91 -25.21 13.03 -4.21
CA THR A 91 -25.70 12.01 -5.12
C THR A 91 -24.57 11.09 -5.56
N SER A 92 -24.90 9.82 -5.82
CA SER A 92 -24.00 8.87 -6.47
C SER A 92 -23.62 9.39 -7.86
N GLY A 93 -22.34 9.27 -8.20
CA GLY A 93 -21.80 9.55 -9.52
C GLY A 93 -21.82 8.32 -10.44
N LEU A 94 -22.22 7.15 -9.95
CA LEU A 94 -22.35 5.96 -10.79
C LEU A 94 -23.53 6.11 -11.77
N VAL A 95 -23.32 5.70 -13.01
CA VAL A 95 -24.42 5.60 -13.97
C VAL A 95 -25.38 4.46 -13.55
N PRO A 96 -26.68 4.53 -13.93
CA PRO A 96 -27.67 3.55 -13.50
C PRO A 96 -27.29 2.09 -13.82
N PRO A 97 -27.79 1.12 -13.03
CA PRO A 97 -27.63 -0.31 -13.32
C PRO A 97 -28.17 -0.67 -14.70
N ALA A 98 -27.51 -1.63 -15.37
CA ALA A 98 -27.91 -2.16 -16.67
C ALA A 98 -27.84 -3.69 -16.65
N ILE A 99 -28.62 -4.32 -17.53
CA ILE A 99 -28.84 -5.78 -17.57
C ILE A 99 -27.53 -6.54 -17.83
N HIS A 100 -26.62 -5.97 -18.62
CA HIS A 100 -25.35 -6.59 -18.99
C HIS A 100 -24.30 -6.58 -17.86
N HIS A 101 -24.54 -5.90 -16.73
CA HIS A 101 -23.51 -5.76 -15.69
C HIS A 101 -23.11 -7.09 -15.05
N GLY A 102 -23.96 -8.13 -15.09
CA GLY A 102 -23.60 -9.48 -14.64
C GLY A 102 -22.29 -10.01 -15.24
N ILE A 103 -21.93 -9.56 -16.44
CA ILE A 103 -20.67 -9.89 -17.12
C ILE A 103 -19.44 -9.41 -16.34
N TYR A 104 -19.53 -8.33 -15.57
CA TYR A 104 -18.40 -7.82 -14.78
C TYR A 104 -18.00 -8.75 -13.63
N ALA A 105 -18.90 -9.60 -13.12
CA ALA A 105 -18.51 -10.67 -12.20
C ALA A 105 -17.56 -11.67 -12.88
N GLU A 106 -17.88 -12.04 -14.12
CA GLU A 106 -17.05 -12.94 -14.92
C GLU A 106 -15.69 -12.29 -15.26
N VAL A 107 -15.69 -11.01 -15.63
CA VAL A 107 -14.45 -10.25 -15.87
C VAL A 107 -13.55 -10.25 -14.65
N PHE A 108 -14.10 -10.04 -13.45
CA PHE A 108 -13.33 -10.08 -12.20
C PHE A 108 -12.75 -11.47 -11.92
N ALA A 109 -13.54 -12.53 -12.11
CA ALA A 109 -13.09 -13.91 -11.94
C ALA A 109 -11.97 -14.28 -12.93
N ILE A 110 -12.11 -13.89 -14.21
CA ILE A 110 -11.09 -14.07 -15.23
C ILE A 110 -9.83 -13.26 -14.90
N TRP A 111 -9.99 -12.02 -14.43
CA TRP A 111 -8.85 -11.19 -14.03
C TRP A 111 -8.05 -11.84 -12.91
N LEU A 112 -8.67 -12.46 -11.90
CA LEU A 112 -7.93 -13.18 -10.85
C LEU A 112 -7.04 -14.28 -11.44
N LEU A 113 -7.57 -15.09 -12.37
CA LEU A 113 -6.81 -16.16 -13.02
C LEU A 113 -5.68 -15.61 -13.91
N VAL A 114 -5.98 -14.59 -14.71
CA VAL A 114 -5.01 -13.95 -15.61
C VAL A 114 -3.92 -13.24 -14.81
N PHE A 115 -4.28 -12.52 -13.75
CA PHE A 115 -3.35 -11.82 -12.87
C PHE A 115 -2.37 -12.81 -12.24
N VAL A 116 -2.87 -13.86 -11.57
CA VAL A 116 -2.03 -14.90 -10.98
C VAL A 116 -1.17 -15.59 -12.04
N GLY A 117 -1.73 -15.92 -13.20
CA GLY A 117 -1.00 -16.55 -14.30
C GLY A 117 0.14 -15.67 -14.83
N PHE A 118 -0.13 -14.39 -15.06
CA PHE A 118 0.85 -13.44 -15.59
C PHE A 118 1.93 -13.09 -14.57
N THR A 119 1.57 -12.87 -13.29
CA THR A 119 2.56 -12.59 -12.24
C THR A 119 3.42 -13.81 -11.94
N THR A 120 2.85 -15.02 -11.99
CA THR A 120 3.62 -16.27 -11.86
C THR A 120 4.58 -16.43 -13.03
N LEU A 121 4.12 -16.21 -14.26
CA LEU A 121 4.99 -16.25 -15.45
C LEU A 121 6.11 -15.20 -15.37
N ALA A 122 5.81 -13.97 -14.93
CA ALA A 122 6.82 -12.95 -14.71
C ALA A 122 7.87 -13.38 -13.67
N GLY A 123 7.44 -14.04 -12.59
CA GLY A 123 8.34 -14.63 -11.60
C GLY A 123 9.24 -15.72 -12.20
N LEU A 124 8.69 -16.63 -13.01
CA LEU A 124 9.47 -17.67 -13.69
C LEU A 124 10.47 -17.09 -14.71
N LEU A 125 10.05 -16.09 -15.49
CA LEU A 125 10.93 -15.37 -16.43
C LEU A 125 12.02 -14.60 -15.69
N SER A 126 11.71 -14.03 -14.51
CA SER A 126 12.70 -13.39 -13.65
C SER A 126 13.78 -14.40 -13.22
N ILE A 127 13.41 -15.61 -12.83
CA ILE A 127 14.38 -16.65 -12.44
C ILE A 127 15.24 -17.08 -13.65
N GLY A 128 14.63 -17.29 -14.81
CA GLY A 128 15.33 -17.85 -15.99
C GLY A 128 16.12 -16.85 -16.83
N LEU A 129 15.68 -15.59 -16.91
CA LEU A 129 16.22 -14.59 -17.86
C LEU A 129 16.79 -13.34 -17.19
N ALA A 130 16.41 -13.02 -15.95
CA ALA A 130 16.86 -11.79 -15.31
C ALA A 130 18.19 -11.93 -14.57
N SER A 131 18.73 -13.14 -14.39
CA SER A 131 20.08 -13.39 -13.81
C SER A 131 20.41 -12.55 -12.54
N GLY A 132 19.42 -12.36 -11.65
CA GLY A 132 19.59 -11.55 -10.43
C GLY A 132 19.46 -10.02 -10.62
N ASN A 133 19.08 -9.54 -11.81
CA ASN A 133 18.83 -8.12 -12.07
C ASN A 133 17.40 -7.73 -11.67
N ALA A 134 17.27 -7.17 -10.46
CA ALA A 134 15.99 -6.72 -9.89
C ALA A 134 15.22 -5.74 -10.80
N ALA A 135 15.90 -4.88 -11.57
CA ALA A 135 15.22 -3.96 -12.47
C ALA A 135 14.53 -4.69 -13.63
N ILE A 136 15.16 -5.69 -14.22
CA ILE A 136 14.55 -6.52 -15.27
C ILE A 136 13.37 -7.33 -14.70
N SER A 137 13.55 -7.90 -13.50
CA SER A 137 12.48 -8.59 -12.78
C SER A 137 11.26 -7.69 -12.56
N LEU A 138 11.46 -6.46 -12.08
CA LEU A 138 10.38 -5.48 -11.90
C LEU A 138 9.71 -5.10 -13.22
N LEU A 139 10.45 -5.02 -14.33
CA LEU A 139 9.86 -4.78 -15.65
C LEU A 139 8.95 -5.92 -16.08
N PHE A 140 9.33 -7.18 -15.87
CA PHE A 140 8.44 -8.32 -16.14
C PHE A 140 7.16 -8.25 -15.30
N VAL A 141 7.29 -7.92 -14.00
CA VAL A 141 6.11 -7.77 -13.14
C VAL A 141 5.24 -6.60 -13.59
N LEU A 142 5.81 -5.45 -13.99
CA LEU A 142 5.06 -4.30 -14.51
C LEU A 142 4.26 -4.67 -15.76
N ILE A 143 4.90 -5.37 -16.69
CA ILE A 143 4.26 -5.85 -17.92
C ILE A 143 3.11 -6.81 -17.58
N ALA A 144 3.33 -7.75 -16.66
CA ALA A 144 2.29 -8.66 -16.18
C ALA A 144 1.13 -7.91 -15.51
N PHE A 145 1.43 -6.88 -14.70
CA PHE A 145 0.44 -6.08 -13.98
C PHE A 145 -0.52 -5.38 -14.95
N PHE A 146 0.02 -4.57 -15.88
CA PHE A 146 -0.81 -3.90 -16.88
C PHE A 146 -1.43 -4.90 -17.87
N GLY A 147 -0.69 -5.93 -18.25
CA GLY A 147 -1.15 -7.00 -19.14
C GLY A 147 -2.39 -7.71 -18.59
N SER A 148 -2.52 -7.83 -17.26
CA SER A 148 -3.68 -8.47 -16.63
C SER A 148 -5.02 -7.81 -16.98
N LEU A 149 -5.02 -6.52 -17.34
CA LEU A 149 -6.22 -5.80 -17.78
C LEU A 149 -6.78 -6.30 -19.12
N ILE A 150 -6.07 -7.19 -19.83
CA ILE A 150 -6.62 -7.92 -20.98
C ILE A 150 -7.91 -8.66 -20.62
N ALA A 151 -8.14 -8.99 -19.34
CA ALA A 151 -9.40 -9.55 -18.85
C ALA A 151 -10.63 -8.68 -19.19
N LEU A 152 -10.48 -7.35 -19.33
CA LEU A 152 -11.56 -6.45 -19.76
C LEU A 152 -12.04 -6.77 -21.19
N ALA A 153 -11.19 -7.37 -22.04
CA ALA A 153 -11.60 -7.82 -23.37
C ALA A 153 -12.73 -8.87 -23.32
N TRP A 154 -12.87 -9.60 -22.20
CA TRP A 154 -13.98 -10.52 -22.01
C TRP A 154 -15.34 -9.83 -22.07
N ALA A 155 -15.49 -8.65 -21.46
CA ALA A 155 -16.72 -7.85 -21.57
C ALA A 155 -17.03 -7.47 -23.02
N ARG A 156 -15.98 -7.19 -23.81
CA ARG A 156 -16.11 -6.84 -25.22
C ARG A 156 -16.52 -8.04 -26.08
N ILE A 157 -15.99 -9.23 -25.78
CA ILE A 157 -16.37 -10.51 -26.40
C ILE A 157 -17.84 -10.83 -26.08
N ARG A 158 -18.29 -10.51 -24.86
CA ARG A 158 -19.68 -10.67 -24.42
C ARG A 158 -20.64 -9.58 -24.91
N GLY A 159 -20.21 -8.73 -25.84
CA GLY A 159 -21.07 -7.80 -26.57
C GLY A 159 -21.16 -6.39 -25.98
N ILE A 160 -20.43 -6.07 -24.90
CA ILE A 160 -20.41 -4.71 -24.35
C ILE A 160 -19.46 -3.85 -25.17
N SER A 161 -19.93 -2.70 -25.69
CA SER A 161 -19.05 -1.79 -26.44
C SER A 161 -17.93 -1.22 -25.55
N PHE A 162 -16.75 -0.97 -26.13
CA PHE A 162 -15.62 -0.41 -25.37
C PHE A 162 -15.96 0.93 -24.70
N LYS A 163 -16.73 1.78 -25.38
CA LYS A 163 -17.22 3.05 -24.81
C LYS A 163 -18.06 2.81 -23.55
N GLN A 164 -18.94 1.81 -23.56
CA GLN A 164 -19.75 1.46 -22.41
C GLN A 164 -18.89 0.86 -21.28
N ILE A 165 -17.91 0.02 -21.61
CA ILE A 165 -16.94 -0.50 -20.63
C ILE A 165 -16.26 0.66 -19.91
N CYS A 166 -15.71 1.63 -20.64
CA CYS A 166 -15.04 2.80 -20.06
C CYS A 166 -15.97 3.59 -19.13
N VAL A 167 -17.23 3.79 -19.52
CA VAL A 167 -18.22 4.49 -18.68
C VAL A 167 -18.56 3.68 -17.43
N ASP A 168 -18.82 2.38 -17.57
CA ASP A 168 -19.22 1.49 -16.48
C ASP A 168 -18.11 1.36 -15.43
N ILE A 169 -16.88 1.12 -15.88
CA ILE A 169 -15.71 0.97 -15.01
C ILE A 169 -15.11 2.31 -14.60
N GLY A 170 -15.65 3.44 -15.06
CA GLY A 170 -15.25 4.79 -14.65
C GLY A 170 -13.90 5.26 -15.19
N TRP A 171 -13.45 4.72 -16.32
CA TRP A 171 -12.44 5.33 -17.19
C TRP A 171 -13.03 6.54 -17.91
N THR A 172 -13.34 7.57 -17.12
CA THR A 172 -13.88 8.84 -17.59
C THR A 172 -13.15 9.98 -16.89
N THR A 173 -13.17 11.16 -17.49
CA THR A 173 -12.64 12.38 -16.87
C THR A 173 -13.58 12.96 -15.80
N GLY A 174 -14.70 12.28 -15.49
CA GLY A 174 -15.68 12.73 -14.51
C GLY A 174 -16.21 14.14 -14.83
N ARG A 175 -16.06 15.06 -13.88
CA ARG A 175 -16.42 16.49 -14.06
C ARG A 175 -15.24 17.36 -14.51
N GLY A 176 -14.19 16.74 -15.05
CA GLY A 176 -12.95 17.37 -15.50
C GLY A 176 -11.72 16.77 -14.82
N LEU A 177 -10.69 16.44 -15.59
CA LEU A 177 -9.48 15.74 -15.12
C LEU A 177 -8.85 16.39 -13.89
N MET A 178 -8.53 17.69 -13.96
CA MET A 178 -7.89 18.40 -12.85
C MET A 178 -8.77 18.42 -11.60
N ARG A 179 -10.08 18.57 -11.79
CA ARG A 179 -11.04 18.55 -10.67
C ARG A 179 -11.06 17.19 -9.98
N GLU A 180 -11.03 16.10 -10.73
CA GLU A 180 -10.98 14.75 -10.15
C GLU A 180 -9.64 14.50 -9.45
N ILE A 181 -8.51 15.00 -9.98
CA ILE A 181 -7.20 14.92 -9.33
C ILE A 181 -7.20 15.65 -7.98
N PHE A 182 -7.62 16.91 -7.93
CA PHE A 182 -7.72 17.66 -6.67
C PHE A 182 -8.72 17.04 -5.69
N THR A 183 -9.82 16.49 -6.22
CA THR A 183 -10.78 15.73 -5.40
C THR A 183 -10.12 14.46 -4.84
N GLY A 184 -9.20 13.84 -5.57
CA GLY A 184 -8.38 12.74 -5.08
C GLY A 184 -7.50 13.14 -3.89
N PHE A 185 -6.76 14.25 -3.97
CA PHE A 185 -5.95 14.73 -2.84
C PHE A 185 -6.79 15.12 -1.61
N ALA A 186 -7.92 15.84 -1.83
CA ALA A 186 -8.86 16.12 -0.75
C ALA A 186 -9.50 14.83 -0.20
N GLY A 187 -9.76 13.86 -1.08
CA GLY A 187 -10.25 12.53 -0.76
C GLY A 187 -9.27 11.71 0.08
N TYR A 188 -7.96 11.87 -0.18
CA TYR A 188 -6.91 11.24 0.63
C TYR A 188 -6.99 11.75 2.06
N ALA A 189 -7.06 13.07 2.25
CA ALA A 189 -7.23 13.67 3.56
C ALA A 189 -8.46 13.12 4.30
N MET A 190 -9.62 13.05 3.64
CA MET A 190 -10.84 12.46 4.22
C MET A 190 -10.74 10.96 4.51
N THR A 191 -9.86 10.25 3.80
CA THR A 191 -9.64 8.81 4.00
C THR A 191 -8.73 8.55 5.20
N LEU A 192 -7.82 9.46 5.54
CA LEU A 192 -6.86 9.26 6.62
C LEU A 192 -7.50 8.98 8.00
N PRO A 193 -8.59 9.64 8.45
CA PRO A 193 -9.27 9.25 9.69
C PRO A 193 -9.83 7.82 9.67
N ILE A 194 -10.35 7.37 8.52
CA ILE A 194 -10.87 6.01 8.33
C ILE A 194 -9.72 5.00 8.37
N LEU A 195 -8.61 5.30 7.70
CA LEU A 195 -7.37 4.53 7.76
C LEU A 195 -6.84 4.48 9.21
N GLY A 196 -6.83 5.61 9.93
CA GLY A 196 -6.39 5.70 11.31
C GLY A 196 -7.18 4.75 12.23
N ALA A 197 -8.50 4.68 12.09
CA ALA A 197 -9.31 3.70 12.80
C ALA A 197 -8.90 2.25 12.44
N GLY A 198 -8.67 1.96 11.16
CA GLY A 198 -8.15 0.66 10.72
C GLY A 198 -6.79 0.31 11.34
N VAL A 199 -5.86 1.27 11.38
CA VAL A 199 -4.55 1.12 12.00
C VAL A 199 -4.67 0.85 13.50
N LEU A 200 -5.55 1.56 14.21
CA LEU A 200 -5.78 1.31 15.64
C LEU A 200 -6.32 -0.10 15.89
N ILE A 201 -7.20 -0.62 15.03
CA ILE A 201 -7.68 -2.00 15.12
C ILE A 201 -6.53 -2.98 14.84
N THR A 202 -5.71 -2.72 13.82
CA THR A 202 -4.52 -3.54 13.52
C THR A 202 -3.55 -3.58 14.71
N LEU A 203 -3.28 -2.44 15.37
CA LEU A 203 -2.44 -2.38 16.57
C LEU A 203 -3.06 -3.16 17.74
N LEU A 204 -4.38 -3.06 17.93
CA LEU A 204 -5.09 -3.86 18.93
C LEU A 204 -4.96 -5.36 18.65
N LEU A 205 -5.15 -5.80 17.40
CA LEU A 205 -4.99 -7.20 17.01
C LEU A 205 -3.57 -7.70 17.24
N PHE A 206 -2.56 -6.87 16.98
CA PHE A 206 -1.18 -7.19 17.28
C PHE A 206 -0.94 -7.38 18.79
N VAL A 207 -1.45 -6.46 19.63
CA VAL A 207 -1.37 -6.59 21.10
C VAL A 207 -2.06 -7.87 21.58
N VAL A 208 -3.26 -8.15 21.07
CA VAL A 208 -4.00 -9.39 21.41
C VAL A 208 -3.20 -10.62 21.00
N GLN A 209 -2.59 -10.64 19.82
CA GLN A 209 -1.75 -11.75 19.38
C GLN A 209 -0.59 -11.98 20.34
N GLN A 210 0.15 -10.91 20.70
CA GLN A 210 1.27 -10.98 21.65
C GLN A 210 0.87 -11.57 23.00
N LEU A 211 -0.29 -11.15 23.53
CA LEU A 211 -0.83 -11.65 24.79
C LEU A 211 -1.22 -13.13 24.70
N VAL A 212 -1.79 -13.56 23.57
CA VAL A 212 -2.22 -14.95 23.36
C VAL A 212 -1.04 -15.89 23.12
N THR A 213 0.01 -15.46 22.42
CA THR A 213 1.20 -16.28 22.14
C THR A 213 2.27 -16.19 23.22
N GLY A 214 2.01 -15.49 24.33
CA GLY A 214 2.90 -15.40 25.48
C GLY A 214 4.22 -14.65 25.21
N GLY A 215 4.25 -13.75 24.22
CA GLY A 215 5.45 -13.02 23.81
C GLY A 215 6.60 -13.89 23.27
N ALA A 216 6.41 -15.21 23.17
CA ALA A 216 7.44 -16.13 22.71
C ALA A 216 7.45 -16.17 21.17
N GLY A 217 8.45 -15.49 20.57
CA GLY A 217 8.86 -15.76 19.18
C GLY A 217 8.24 -14.91 18.08
N THR A 218 7.73 -13.72 18.37
CA THR A 218 7.41 -12.75 17.31
C THR A 218 8.29 -11.52 17.48
N GLU A 219 9.42 -11.52 16.79
CA GLU A 219 10.26 -10.33 16.68
C GLU A 219 9.39 -9.16 16.24
N SER A 220 9.29 -8.20 17.15
CA SER A 220 8.44 -7.02 16.99
C SER A 220 8.89 -6.29 15.72
N PHE A 221 7.96 -6.07 14.79
CA PHE A 221 8.15 -5.46 13.45
C PHE A 221 8.61 -6.34 12.28
N GLN A 222 8.84 -7.64 12.45
CA GLN A 222 8.90 -8.52 11.27
C GLN A 222 7.48 -8.82 10.79
N GLY A 223 7.20 -8.59 9.50
CA GLY A 223 5.95 -9.05 8.89
C GLY A 223 5.74 -10.54 9.18
N THR A 224 4.51 -11.03 9.12
CA THR A 224 4.17 -12.43 9.48
C THR A 224 4.79 -13.52 8.58
N GLY A 225 5.80 -13.19 7.77
CA GLY A 225 6.76 -14.13 7.19
C GLY A 225 8.16 -13.75 7.68
N GLY A 226 8.80 -14.63 8.46
CA GLY A 226 10.10 -14.43 9.11
C GLY A 226 11.31 -14.34 8.18
N GLY A 227 11.31 -13.35 7.29
CA GLY A 227 12.44 -12.91 6.49
C GLY A 227 12.14 -11.53 5.95
N SER A 228 13.12 -10.64 5.86
CA SER A 228 12.95 -9.38 5.14
C SER A 228 12.43 -9.69 3.75
N HIS A 229 11.21 -9.25 3.44
CA HIS A 229 10.59 -9.46 2.13
C HIS A 229 11.62 -9.04 1.06
N PRO A 230 11.87 -9.82 -0.02
CA PRO A 230 12.96 -9.56 -0.98
C PRO A 230 13.03 -8.12 -1.48
N ILE A 231 11.87 -7.47 -1.59
CA ILE A 231 11.72 -6.04 -1.92
C ILE A 231 12.46 -5.08 -0.97
N ILE A 232 12.60 -5.40 0.31
CA ILE A 232 13.29 -4.57 1.31
C ILE A 232 14.80 -4.60 1.04
N VAL A 233 15.34 -5.77 0.70
CA VAL A 233 16.74 -5.93 0.27
C VAL A 233 16.95 -5.19 -1.05
N ASP A 234 16.04 -5.34 -2.02
CA ASP A 234 16.10 -4.62 -3.29
C ASP A 234 15.98 -3.09 -3.13
N ILE A 235 15.32 -2.58 -2.07
CA ILE A 235 15.26 -1.14 -1.77
C ILE A 235 16.58 -0.66 -1.15
N ALA A 236 17.08 -1.40 -0.15
CA ALA A 236 18.30 -1.05 0.57
C ALA A 236 19.50 -1.07 -0.38
N ASP A 237 19.70 -2.18 -1.09
CA ASP A 237 20.90 -2.44 -1.90
C ASP A 237 20.71 -2.11 -3.39
N GLY A 238 19.48 -1.86 -3.83
CA GLY A 238 19.18 -1.64 -5.24
C GLY A 238 19.71 -0.32 -5.80
N VAL A 239 20.14 -0.37 -7.05
CA VAL A 239 20.47 0.81 -7.87
C VAL A 239 19.26 1.75 -8.04
N TRP A 240 19.53 3.03 -8.32
CA TRP A 240 18.50 4.07 -8.43
C TRP A 240 17.34 3.73 -9.38
N LEU A 241 17.64 3.01 -10.47
CA LEU A 241 16.62 2.53 -11.40
C LEU A 241 15.60 1.59 -10.74
N THR A 242 16.06 0.64 -9.90
CA THR A 242 15.18 -0.28 -9.15
C THR A 242 14.24 0.52 -8.25
N ARG A 243 14.77 1.52 -7.52
CA ARG A 243 13.96 2.39 -6.65
C ARG A 243 12.90 3.17 -7.42
N ILE A 244 13.24 3.71 -8.59
CA ILE A 244 12.27 4.37 -9.48
C ILE A 244 11.18 3.38 -9.92
N LEU A 245 11.57 2.18 -10.38
CA LEU A 245 10.62 1.17 -10.84
C LEU A 245 9.69 0.71 -9.71
N LEU A 246 10.19 0.63 -8.48
CA LEU A 246 9.37 0.34 -7.30
C LEU A 246 8.35 1.44 -7.01
N VAL A 247 8.75 2.71 -7.11
CA VAL A 247 7.81 3.84 -6.96
C VAL A 247 6.77 3.82 -8.08
N ILE A 248 7.17 3.56 -9.33
CA ILE A 248 6.23 3.44 -10.46
C ILE A 248 5.26 2.27 -10.23
N MET A 249 5.76 1.12 -9.78
CA MET A 249 4.93 -0.03 -9.46
C MET A 249 3.88 0.33 -8.40
N ALA A 250 4.33 0.84 -7.26
CA ALA A 250 3.48 1.07 -6.10
C ALA A 250 2.54 2.28 -6.27
N ALA A 251 3.01 3.37 -6.86
CA ALA A 251 2.29 4.64 -6.94
C ALA A 251 1.57 4.87 -8.27
N VAL A 252 1.81 4.03 -9.30
CA VAL A 252 1.16 4.17 -10.62
C VAL A 252 0.53 2.86 -11.08
N ALA A 253 1.31 1.79 -11.23
CA ALA A 253 0.80 0.54 -11.81
C ALA A 253 -0.27 -0.12 -10.92
N ALA A 254 0.01 -0.25 -9.62
CA ALA A 254 -0.94 -0.75 -8.64
C ALA A 254 -2.24 0.08 -8.63
N PRO A 255 -2.22 1.41 -8.43
CA PRO A 255 -3.41 2.24 -8.53
C PRO A 255 -4.18 2.09 -9.84
N VAL A 256 -3.50 2.06 -11.00
CA VAL A 256 -4.21 1.96 -12.27
C VAL A 256 -4.94 0.63 -12.41
N VAL A 257 -4.25 -0.48 -12.15
CA VAL A 257 -4.80 -1.82 -12.37
C VAL A 257 -5.80 -2.19 -11.27
N GLU A 258 -5.44 -1.99 -10.00
CA GLU A 258 -6.28 -2.37 -8.87
C GLU A 258 -7.54 -1.50 -8.78
N GLU A 259 -7.44 -0.18 -8.99
CA GLU A 259 -8.65 0.65 -8.99
C GLU A 259 -9.57 0.30 -10.17
N THR A 260 -9.00 -0.04 -11.33
CA THR A 260 -9.80 -0.51 -12.48
C THR A 260 -10.60 -1.76 -12.13
N VAL A 261 -9.99 -2.72 -11.45
CA VAL A 261 -10.63 -4.00 -11.19
C VAL A 261 -11.52 -3.96 -9.95
N PHE A 262 -11.04 -3.44 -8.82
CA PHE A 262 -11.82 -3.43 -7.58
C PHE A 262 -12.95 -2.39 -7.62
N ARG A 263 -12.63 -1.15 -8.02
CA ARG A 263 -13.61 -0.03 -8.00
C ARG A 263 -14.36 0.07 -9.32
N GLY A 264 -13.69 -0.24 -10.43
CA GLY A 264 -14.28 -0.20 -11.76
C GLY A 264 -15.13 -1.43 -12.07
N VAL A 265 -14.63 -2.65 -11.84
CA VAL A 265 -15.32 -3.89 -12.21
C VAL A 265 -16.14 -4.46 -11.05
N LEU A 266 -15.51 -4.84 -9.94
CA LEU A 266 -16.17 -5.54 -8.84
C LEU A 266 -17.22 -4.67 -8.13
N TYR A 267 -16.85 -3.45 -7.75
CA TYR A 267 -17.78 -2.52 -7.10
C TYR A 267 -18.98 -2.19 -7.99
N ARG A 268 -18.74 -1.95 -9.29
CA ARG A 268 -19.79 -1.73 -10.29
C ARG A 268 -20.74 -2.91 -10.37
N GLN A 269 -20.22 -4.12 -10.40
CA GLN A 269 -21.01 -5.34 -10.42
C GLN A 269 -21.89 -5.43 -9.17
N LEU A 270 -21.30 -5.30 -7.98
CA LEU A 270 -22.04 -5.41 -6.72
C LEU A 270 -23.14 -4.35 -6.60
N ARG A 271 -22.87 -3.11 -7.01
CA ARG A 271 -23.86 -2.04 -7.04
C ARG A 271 -25.01 -2.31 -8.00
N SER A 272 -24.74 -3.01 -9.10
CA SER A 272 -25.74 -3.40 -10.07
C SER A 272 -26.57 -4.58 -9.59
N SER A 273 -25.93 -5.61 -9.02
CA SER A 273 -26.61 -6.78 -8.44
C SER A 273 -27.49 -6.41 -7.26
N SER A 274 -27.08 -5.43 -6.46
CA SER A 274 -27.81 -4.99 -5.27
C SER A 274 -28.75 -3.80 -5.52
N CYS A 275 -29.05 -3.48 -6.79
CA CYS A 275 -29.86 -2.31 -7.14
C CYS A 275 -31.32 -2.35 -6.61
N LYS A 276 -31.83 -3.53 -6.29
CA LYS A 276 -33.17 -3.73 -5.71
C LYS A 276 -33.24 -3.44 -4.20
N PHE A 277 -32.11 -3.38 -3.51
CA PHE A 277 -32.05 -3.07 -2.08
C PHE A 277 -32.12 -1.55 -1.85
N PRO A 278 -32.46 -1.10 -0.62
CA PRO A 278 -32.34 0.30 -0.25
C PRO A 278 -30.94 0.83 -0.59
N LYS A 279 -30.89 2.00 -1.23
CA LYS A 279 -29.64 2.58 -1.79
C LYS A 279 -28.51 2.61 -0.77
N THR A 280 -28.79 3.05 0.46
CA THR A 280 -27.80 3.13 1.54
C THR A 280 -27.25 1.76 1.90
N LEU A 281 -28.11 0.75 2.05
CA LEU A 281 -27.69 -0.62 2.36
C LEU A 281 -26.83 -1.20 1.23
N SER A 282 -27.25 -0.99 -0.02
CA SER A 282 -26.50 -1.43 -1.20
C SER A 282 -25.10 -0.80 -1.27
N ILE A 283 -24.97 0.51 -0.99
CA ILE A 283 -23.68 1.20 -0.95
C ILE A 283 -22.81 0.62 0.17
N ILE A 284 -23.32 0.55 1.41
CA ILE A 284 -22.56 0.08 2.57
C ILE A 284 -22.06 -1.35 2.33
N CYS A 285 -22.94 -2.29 1.99
CA CYS A 285 -22.54 -3.68 1.77
C CYS A 285 -21.52 -3.81 0.63
N SER A 286 -21.71 -3.08 -0.48
CA SER A 286 -20.77 -3.13 -1.61
C SER A 286 -19.41 -2.54 -1.24
N VAL A 287 -19.39 -1.41 -0.51
CA VAL A 287 -18.15 -0.76 -0.06
C VAL A 287 -17.38 -1.70 0.86
N PHE A 288 -18.05 -2.25 1.88
CA PHE A 288 -17.40 -3.16 2.83
C PHE A 288 -16.89 -4.43 2.16
N LEU A 289 -17.69 -5.06 1.30
CA LEU A 289 -17.29 -6.30 0.64
C LEU A 289 -16.09 -6.09 -0.29
N VAL A 290 -16.10 -5.05 -1.13
CA VAL A 290 -14.96 -4.75 -2.02
C VAL A 290 -13.71 -4.40 -1.22
N SER A 291 -13.86 -3.57 -0.18
CA SER A 291 -12.72 -3.18 0.67
C SER A 291 -12.12 -4.38 1.40
N PHE A 292 -12.96 -5.30 1.88
CA PHE A 292 -12.51 -6.51 2.54
C PHE A 292 -11.79 -7.44 1.57
N VAL A 293 -12.38 -7.74 0.40
CA VAL A 293 -11.75 -8.59 -0.61
C VAL A 293 -10.42 -7.99 -1.05
N PHE A 294 -10.37 -6.68 -1.31
CA PHE A 294 -9.14 -5.95 -1.61
C PHE A 294 -8.09 -6.21 -0.51
N ALA A 295 -8.42 -5.97 0.75
CA ALA A 295 -7.49 -6.12 1.86
C ALA A 295 -7.08 -7.59 2.14
N ALA A 296 -7.95 -8.56 1.86
CA ALA A 296 -7.73 -9.97 2.20
C ALA A 296 -6.85 -10.70 1.17
N ILE A 297 -6.83 -10.27 -0.10
CA ILE A 297 -5.95 -10.86 -1.12
C ILE A 297 -4.49 -10.37 -1.05
N HIS A 298 -4.26 -9.37 -0.20
CA HIS A 298 -2.99 -8.70 0.00
C HIS A 298 -2.10 -9.55 0.93
N PRO A 299 -0.82 -9.82 0.58
CA PRO A 299 0.05 -10.73 1.33
C PRO A 299 0.57 -10.21 2.69
N GLN A 300 -0.04 -9.17 3.27
CA GLN A 300 0.38 -8.50 4.50
C GLN A 300 -0.09 -9.23 5.78
N GLY A 301 -0.85 -10.32 5.63
CA GLY A 301 -1.40 -11.09 6.74
C GLY A 301 -2.70 -10.51 7.30
N TRP A 302 -3.46 -11.36 7.99
CA TRP A 302 -4.82 -11.03 8.43
C TRP A 302 -4.89 -9.85 9.42
N ILE A 303 -3.81 -9.59 10.17
CA ILE A 303 -3.71 -8.48 11.13
C ILE A 303 -3.72 -7.12 10.43
N ALA A 304 -3.21 -7.04 9.20
CA ALA A 304 -3.16 -5.81 8.41
C ALA A 304 -4.48 -5.51 7.68
N ILE A 305 -5.42 -6.46 7.63
CA ILE A 305 -6.71 -6.30 6.93
C ILE A 305 -7.44 -5.02 7.36
N PRO A 306 -7.61 -4.69 8.66
CA PRO A 306 -8.34 -3.49 9.07
C PRO A 306 -7.75 -2.18 8.51
N ALA A 307 -6.42 -2.03 8.53
CA ALA A 307 -5.75 -0.86 7.97
C ALA A 307 -5.95 -0.75 6.45
N LEU A 308 -5.70 -1.84 5.71
CA LEU A 308 -5.89 -1.88 4.25
C LEU A 308 -7.36 -1.68 3.86
N MET A 309 -8.28 -2.22 4.66
CA MET A 309 -9.72 -2.03 4.45
C MET A 309 -10.12 -0.57 4.68
N GLY A 310 -9.53 0.11 5.66
CA GLY A 310 -9.80 1.52 5.97
C GLY A 310 -9.52 2.45 4.79
N ILE A 311 -8.34 2.32 4.16
CA ILE A 311 -8.04 3.10 2.95
C ILE A 311 -8.93 2.70 1.78
N ALA A 312 -9.21 1.39 1.62
CA ALA A 312 -10.06 0.89 0.56
C ALA A 312 -11.50 1.39 0.64
N VAL A 313 -12.04 1.56 1.85
CA VAL A 313 -13.36 2.16 2.11
C VAL A 313 -13.40 3.60 1.60
N GLY A 314 -12.41 4.43 1.93
CA GLY A 314 -12.35 5.80 1.42
C GLY A 314 -12.34 5.87 -0.11
N MET A 315 -11.56 5.01 -0.75
CA MET A 315 -11.48 4.91 -2.21
C MET A 315 -12.79 4.44 -2.86
N ASN A 316 -13.51 3.51 -2.23
CA ASN A 316 -14.83 3.05 -2.69
C ASN A 316 -15.90 4.14 -2.52
N LEU A 317 -15.87 4.90 -1.43
CA LEU A 317 -16.79 6.03 -1.22
C LEU A 317 -16.53 7.17 -2.23
N LEU A 318 -15.27 7.46 -2.54
CA LEU A 318 -14.92 8.39 -3.61
C LEU A 318 -15.42 7.90 -4.96
N ARG A 319 -15.28 6.60 -5.25
CA ARG A 319 -15.85 6.01 -6.46
C ARG A 319 -17.37 6.17 -6.51
N GLU A 320 -18.10 5.87 -5.44
CA GLU A 320 -19.55 6.04 -5.39
C GLU A 320 -19.96 7.50 -5.60
N TRP A 321 -19.23 8.46 -5.00
CA TRP A 321 -19.54 9.87 -5.13
C TRP A 321 -19.22 10.45 -6.51
N ARG A 322 -18.09 10.05 -7.09
CA ARG A 322 -17.52 10.70 -8.30
C ARG A 322 -17.83 9.96 -9.59
N GLY A 323 -18.02 8.65 -9.55
CA GLY A 323 -18.20 7.80 -10.72
C GLY A 323 -16.93 7.54 -11.54
N SER A 324 -15.97 8.48 -11.56
CA SER A 324 -14.62 8.30 -12.12
C SER A 324 -13.71 7.53 -11.16
N LEU A 325 -12.72 6.81 -11.71
CA LEU A 325 -11.64 6.20 -10.93
C LEU A 325 -10.51 7.14 -10.56
N ILE A 326 -10.37 8.29 -11.24
CA ILE A 326 -9.23 9.19 -11.07
C ILE A 326 -9.01 9.58 -9.61
N PRO A 327 -10.05 9.97 -8.83
CA PRO A 327 -9.85 10.32 -7.41
C PRO A 327 -9.31 9.14 -6.60
N SER A 328 -9.84 7.93 -6.81
CA SER A 328 -9.40 6.71 -6.12
C SER A 328 -7.97 6.34 -6.50
N MET A 329 -7.60 6.46 -7.78
CA MET A 329 -6.23 6.25 -8.25
C MET A 329 -5.24 7.25 -7.62
N VAL A 330 -5.64 8.51 -7.47
CA VAL A 330 -4.82 9.53 -6.79
C VAL A 330 -4.67 9.23 -5.30
N VAL A 331 -5.75 8.84 -4.60
CA VAL A 331 -5.67 8.43 -3.20
C VAL A 331 -4.72 7.24 -3.02
N HIS A 332 -4.91 6.20 -3.83
CA HIS A 332 -4.08 4.99 -3.79
C HIS A 332 -2.61 5.32 -4.08
N GLY A 333 -2.35 6.01 -5.20
CA GLY A 333 -1.00 6.34 -5.63
C GLY A 333 -0.28 7.28 -4.67
N THR A 334 -0.99 8.25 -4.08
CA THR A 334 -0.43 9.14 -3.05
C THR A 334 -0.04 8.34 -1.81
N SER A 335 -0.92 7.47 -1.32
CA SER A 335 -0.65 6.65 -0.14
C SER A 335 0.55 5.74 -0.35
N ASN A 336 0.55 4.96 -1.43
CA ASN A 336 1.65 4.04 -1.72
C ASN A 336 2.95 4.78 -2.02
N GLY A 337 2.87 5.90 -2.73
CA GLY A 337 4.02 6.76 -3.02
C GLY A 337 4.66 7.30 -1.74
N ILE A 338 3.87 7.79 -0.78
CA ILE A 338 4.37 8.25 0.52
C ILE A 338 5.04 7.09 1.27
N VAL A 339 4.37 5.94 1.38
CA VAL A 339 4.90 4.78 2.11
C VAL A 339 6.22 4.29 1.52
N VAL A 340 6.26 4.05 0.21
CA VAL A 340 7.48 3.57 -0.47
C VAL A 340 8.60 4.61 -0.43
N SER A 341 8.27 5.90 -0.58
CA SER A 341 9.29 6.97 -0.48
C SER A 341 9.87 7.07 0.93
N MET A 342 9.05 6.91 1.96
CA MET A 342 9.52 6.84 3.35
C MET A 342 10.38 5.60 3.58
N MET A 343 10.00 4.44 3.04
CA MET A 343 10.82 3.23 3.12
C MET A 343 12.18 3.43 2.45
N ILE A 344 12.23 3.99 1.24
CA ILE A 344 13.49 4.29 0.54
C ILE A 344 14.34 5.25 1.38
N LEU A 345 13.77 6.34 1.87
CA LEU A 345 14.49 7.33 2.70
C LEU A 345 15.08 6.71 3.98
N MET A 346 14.34 5.80 4.62
CA MET A 346 14.79 5.17 5.86
C MET A 346 15.91 4.16 5.60
N LEU A 347 15.80 3.40 4.50
CA LEU A 347 16.72 2.33 4.13
C LEU A 347 17.97 2.78 3.34
N SER A 348 17.96 3.99 2.76
CA SER A 348 19.12 4.58 2.05
C SER A 348 20.02 5.40 2.96
#